data_AF-A0A8J5QQA4-F1
#
_entry.id   AF-A0A8J5QQA4-F1
#
_cell.length_a   1.000
_cell.length_b   1.000
_cell.length_c   1.000
_cell.angle_alpha   90.00
_cell.angle_beta   90.00
_cell.angle_gamma   90.00
#
_symmetry.space_group_name_H-M   'P 1'
#
loop_
_entity.id
_entity.type
_entity.pdbx_description
1 polymer ?
#
loop_
_entity_poly.entity_id
_entity_poly.type
_entity_poly.pdbx_seq_one_letter_code
_entity_poly.pdbx_strand_id
1 'polypeptide(L)'
;MGFSISNVIRDPFASLTILLGLVASIISFCGAYTANPALLSDSTWLVLFYEIITIIIIFIIYCLDSIELYKFFLVGIVSIGVGYLISSINYLINVDPTTIPLLICGSGNIVSLVMFLIWLLYFGGDGGSPINQFIDALKFDTQDSEQSSSLLLGYGATDNDESDDKDPMHQCPYEKQPV
;
A
#
# COMPACT_ATOMS: atom_id res chain seq x y z
N MET A 1 16.47 -16.21 -10.92
CA MET A 1 16.05 -14.92 -10.33
C MET A 1 16.59 -13.83 -11.24
N GLY A 2 15.76 -13.28 -12.12
CA GLY A 2 16.16 -12.26 -13.09
C GLY A 2 15.71 -10.88 -12.62
N PHE A 3 16.53 -9.85 -12.81
CA PHE A 3 16.18 -8.47 -12.49
C PHE A 3 15.11 -7.99 -13.47
N SER A 4 13.86 -7.91 -13.03
CA SER A 4 12.69 -7.75 -13.91
C SER A 4 11.90 -6.50 -13.54
N ILE A 5 12.13 -5.40 -14.28
CA ILE A 5 11.45 -4.11 -14.07
C ILE A 5 9.91 -4.25 -14.14
N SER A 6 9.40 -5.23 -14.89
CA SER A 6 7.98 -5.59 -14.96
C SER A 6 7.34 -5.85 -13.61
N ASN A 7 8.10 -6.27 -12.59
CA ASN A 7 7.56 -6.54 -11.26
C ASN A 7 7.29 -5.26 -10.45
N VAL A 8 7.96 -4.14 -10.76
CA VAL A 8 7.64 -2.81 -10.22
C VAL A 8 6.35 -2.26 -10.84
N ILE A 9 6.04 -2.67 -12.08
CA ILE A 9 4.85 -2.27 -12.84
C ILE A 9 3.62 -3.12 -12.47
N ARG A 10 3.82 -4.28 -11.83
CA ARG A 10 2.80 -5.30 -11.54
C ARG A 10 1.75 -4.86 -10.52
N ASP A 11 2.09 -3.94 -9.62
CA ASP A 11 1.15 -3.28 -8.70
C ASP A 11 1.14 -1.76 -8.96
N PRO A 12 0.08 -1.19 -9.56
CA PRO A 12 0.06 0.23 -9.94
C PRO A 12 0.20 1.16 -8.72
N PHE A 13 -0.45 0.81 -7.60
CA PHE A 13 -0.39 1.53 -6.33
C PHE A 13 1.05 1.69 -5.78
N ALA A 14 1.87 0.64 -5.92
CA ALA A 14 3.27 0.69 -5.51
C ALA A 14 4.07 1.70 -6.35
N SER A 15 3.93 1.64 -7.67
CA SER A 15 4.61 2.55 -8.59
C SER A 15 4.23 4.02 -8.35
N LEU A 16 2.95 4.28 -8.04
CA LEU A 16 2.41 5.61 -7.77
C LEU A 16 2.95 6.18 -6.45
N THR A 17 2.97 5.40 -5.36
CA THR A 17 3.49 5.88 -4.06
C THR A 17 5.01 6.10 -4.09
N ILE A 18 5.77 5.28 -4.83
CA ILE A 18 7.21 5.51 -5.06
C ILE A 18 7.46 6.81 -5.84
N LEU A 19 6.66 7.08 -6.89
CA LEU A 19 6.77 8.32 -7.65
C LEU A 19 6.41 9.56 -6.81
N LEU A 20 5.34 9.48 -6.00
CA LEU A 20 4.94 10.57 -5.10
C LEU A 20 5.98 10.83 -4.01
N GLY A 21 6.61 9.79 -3.46
CA GLY A 21 7.75 9.90 -2.55
C GLY A 21 8.93 10.63 -3.21
N LEU A 22 9.35 10.23 -4.42
CA LEU A 22 10.41 10.90 -5.17
C LEU A 22 10.11 12.39 -5.42
N VAL A 23 8.89 12.72 -5.82
CA VAL A 23 8.48 14.13 -6.04
C VAL A 23 8.54 14.94 -4.74
N ALA A 24 8.09 14.38 -3.61
CA ALA A 24 8.18 15.03 -2.31
C ALA A 24 9.64 15.30 -1.89
N SER A 25 10.53 14.30 -2.02
CA SER A 25 11.96 14.47 -1.72
C SER A 25 12.63 15.52 -2.61
N ILE A 26 12.26 15.62 -3.89
CA ILE A 26 12.77 16.65 -4.80
C ILE A 26 12.33 18.06 -4.36
N ILE A 27 11.09 18.21 -3.88
CA ILE A 27 10.58 19.48 -3.33
C ILE A 27 11.34 19.85 -2.05
N SER A 28 11.53 18.90 -1.12
CA SER A 28 12.35 19.10 0.08
C SER A 28 13.79 19.48 -0.26
N PHE A 29 14.40 18.83 -1.25
CA PHE A 29 15.75 19.12 -1.71
C PHE A 29 15.87 20.53 -2.31
N CYS A 30 14.93 20.95 -3.15
CA CYS A 30 14.91 22.32 -3.68
C CYS A 30 14.72 23.38 -2.57
N GLY A 31 13.86 23.11 -1.58
CA GLY A 31 13.69 23.99 -0.41
C GLY A 31 14.97 24.11 0.42
N ALA A 32 15.62 22.99 0.72
CA ALA A 32 16.88 22.95 1.46
C ALA A 32 18.06 23.57 0.69
N TYR A 33 18.11 23.43 -0.64
CA TYR A 33 19.18 23.99 -1.48
C TYR A 33 19.06 25.51 -1.67
N THR A 34 17.84 26.04 -1.68
CA THR A 34 17.57 27.49 -1.81
C THR A 34 17.50 28.23 -0.47
N ALA A 35 17.60 27.50 0.64
CA ALA A 35 17.68 28.03 1.99
C ALA A 35 19.05 28.66 2.30
N ASN A 36 19.06 29.66 3.19
CA ASN A 36 20.32 30.17 3.75
C ASN A 36 20.91 29.11 4.71
N PRO A 37 22.16 28.66 4.55
CA PRO A 37 22.74 27.60 5.37
C PRO A 37 22.84 27.98 6.86
N ALA A 38 22.92 29.26 7.19
CA ALA A 38 22.90 29.76 8.57
C ALA A 38 21.53 29.61 9.29
N LEU A 39 20.46 29.24 8.56
CA LEU A 39 19.12 28.97 9.09
C LEU A 39 18.76 27.47 9.07
N LEU A 40 19.67 26.62 8.58
CA LEU A 40 19.49 25.17 8.57
C LEU A 40 20.23 24.54 9.76
N SER A 41 19.52 23.73 10.55
CA SER A 41 20.17 22.81 11.49
C SER A 41 20.87 21.69 10.70
N ASP A 42 22.08 21.29 11.12
CA ASP A 42 22.84 20.18 10.52
C ASP A 42 22.01 18.89 10.37
N SER A 43 21.10 18.64 11.32
CA SER A 43 20.20 17.49 11.30
C SER A 43 19.27 17.45 10.07
N THR A 44 18.93 18.61 9.49
CA THR A 44 18.06 18.70 8.31
C THR A 44 18.65 17.96 7.11
N TRP A 45 19.98 18.07 6.93
CA TRP A 45 20.69 17.41 5.83
C TRP A 45 20.74 15.88 6.00
N LEU A 46 20.80 15.41 7.25
CA LEU A 46 20.72 13.97 7.57
C LEU A 46 19.34 13.39 7.25
N VAL A 47 18.26 14.12 7.53
CA VAL A 47 16.88 13.70 7.20
C VAL A 47 16.70 13.58 5.68
N LEU A 48 17.20 14.56 4.91
CA LEU A 48 17.20 14.53 3.44
C LEU A 48 17.88 13.27 2.87
N PHE A 49 19.06 12.90 3.39
CA PHE A 49 19.73 11.66 2.98
C PHE A 49 18.93 10.41 3.38
N TYR A 50 18.37 10.39 4.60
CA TYR A 50 17.59 9.26 5.10
C TYR A 50 16.38 8.95 4.22
N GLU A 51 15.67 10.00 3.78
CA GLU A 51 14.49 9.91 2.92
C GLU A 51 14.83 9.26 1.57
N ILE A 52 15.84 9.78 0.88
CA ILE A 52 16.34 9.26 -0.40
C ILE A 52 16.82 7.81 -0.28
N ILE A 53 17.55 7.48 0.80
CA ILE A 53 18.02 6.10 1.06
C ILE A 53 16.83 5.15 1.27
N THR A 54 15.79 5.58 1.98
CA THR A 54 14.58 4.76 2.23
C THR A 54 13.85 4.45 0.91
N ILE A 55 13.70 5.44 0.02
CA ILE A 55 13.10 5.26 -1.31
C ILE A 55 13.91 4.25 -2.14
N ILE A 56 15.25 4.36 -2.14
CA ILE A 56 16.14 3.45 -2.88
C ILE A 56 16.04 2.01 -2.35
N ILE A 57 15.99 1.83 -1.03
CA ILE A 57 15.84 0.50 -0.40
C ILE A 57 14.52 -0.16 -0.81
N ILE A 58 13.41 0.60 -0.79
CA ILE A 58 12.09 0.11 -1.24
C ILE A 58 12.13 -0.27 -2.72
N PHE A 59 12.67 0.60 -3.59
CA PHE A 59 12.79 0.32 -5.02
C PHE A 59 13.62 -0.95 -5.32
N ILE A 60 14.70 -1.19 -4.58
CA ILE A 60 15.52 -2.41 -4.72
C ILE A 60 14.73 -3.65 -4.29
N ILE A 61 13.97 -3.59 -3.19
CA ILE A 61 13.16 -4.73 -2.72
C ILE A 61 12.01 -5.07 -3.68
N TYR A 62 11.40 -4.07 -4.32
CA TYR A 62 10.43 -4.28 -5.42
C TYR A 62 11.07 -4.94 -6.65
N CYS A 63 12.27 -4.51 -7.05
CA CYS A 63 13.03 -5.13 -8.15
C CYS A 63 13.44 -6.60 -7.89
N LEU A 64 13.40 -7.05 -6.63
CA LEU A 64 13.78 -8.40 -6.18
C LEU A 64 12.61 -9.36 -5.97
N ASP A 65 11.35 -8.92 -6.17
CA ASP A 65 10.13 -9.74 -5.96
C ASP A 65 10.08 -10.44 -4.59
N SER A 66 10.68 -9.82 -3.57
CA SER A 66 10.95 -10.44 -2.26
C SER A 66 10.26 -9.71 -1.09
N ILE A 67 9.24 -8.90 -1.39
CA ILE A 67 8.60 -7.97 -0.44
C ILE A 67 8.12 -8.69 0.83
N GLU A 68 7.48 -9.84 0.69
CA GLU A 68 6.90 -10.60 1.82
C GLU A 68 7.94 -11.02 2.85
N LEU A 69 9.14 -11.40 2.41
CA LEU A 69 10.26 -11.78 3.27
C LEU A 69 10.84 -10.59 4.05
N TYR A 70 10.67 -9.36 3.54
CA TYR A 70 11.29 -8.15 4.09
C TYR A 70 10.29 -7.14 4.68
N LYS A 71 8.98 -7.43 4.72
CA LYS A 71 7.92 -6.56 5.30
C LYS A 71 8.31 -6.00 6.68
N PHE A 72 8.78 -6.85 7.59
CA PHE A 72 9.16 -6.43 8.95
C PHE A 72 10.35 -5.44 8.96
N PHE A 73 11.34 -5.64 8.10
CA PHE A 73 12.47 -4.72 7.94
C PHE A 73 12.02 -3.38 7.33
N LEU A 74 11.12 -3.42 6.34
CA LEU A 74 10.53 -2.24 5.72
C LEU A 74 9.73 -1.39 6.73
N VAL A 75 8.89 -2.01 7.55
CA VAL A 75 8.17 -1.30 8.64
C VAL A 75 9.16 -0.69 9.64
N GLY A 76 10.22 -1.42 10.00
CA GLY A 76 11.26 -0.92 10.91
C GLY A 76 11.98 0.33 10.41
N ILE A 77 12.46 0.34 9.15
CA ILE A 77 13.15 1.51 8.57
C ILE A 77 12.18 2.68 8.36
N VAL A 78 10.97 2.44 7.84
CA VAL A 78 9.96 3.50 7.64
C VAL A 78 9.56 4.14 8.98
N SER A 79 9.39 3.35 10.05
CA SER A 79 9.06 3.87 11.39
C SER A 79 10.16 4.77 11.97
N ILE A 80 11.43 4.51 11.67
CA ILE A 80 12.55 5.36 12.10
C ILE A 80 12.53 6.68 11.29
N GLY A 81 12.27 6.61 9.98
CA GLY A 81 12.12 7.78 9.11
C GLY A 81 10.99 8.72 9.55
N VAL A 82 9.84 8.18 9.97
CA VAL A 82 8.72 8.95 10.54
C VAL A 82 9.17 9.79 11.74
N GLY A 83 9.97 9.22 12.66
CA GLY A 83 10.49 9.95 13.82
C GLY A 83 11.43 11.11 13.44
N TYR A 84 12.29 10.89 12.44
CA TYR A 84 13.17 11.94 11.91
C TYR A 84 12.39 13.06 11.19
N LEU A 85 11.41 12.70 10.36
CA LEU A 85 10.56 13.66 9.65
C LEU A 85 9.74 14.52 10.62
N ILE A 86 9.09 13.92 11.63
CA ILE A 86 8.37 14.66 12.67
C ILE A 86 9.31 15.64 13.41
N SER A 87 10.52 15.22 13.74
CA SER A 87 11.51 16.08 14.41
C SER A 87 11.93 17.26 13.52
N SER A 88 12.15 17.02 12.23
CA SER A 88 12.48 18.06 11.25
C SER A 88 11.33 19.05 11.03
N ILE A 89 10.09 18.59 10.90
CA ILE A 89 8.91 19.43 10.72
C ILE A 89 8.69 20.33 11.94
N ASN A 90 8.87 19.80 13.16
CA ASN A 90 8.80 20.60 14.39
C ASN A 90 9.88 21.70 14.48
N TYR A 91 11.04 21.52 13.86
CA TYR A 91 12.03 22.60 13.72
C TYR A 91 11.58 23.62 12.66
N LEU A 92 11.22 23.14 11.46
CA LEU A 92 10.90 23.99 10.30
C LEU A 92 9.64 24.84 10.48
N ILE A 93 8.65 24.39 11.26
CA ILE A 93 7.42 25.16 11.54
C ILE A 93 7.63 26.33 12.52
N ASN A 94 8.73 26.34 13.28
CA ASN A 94 9.09 27.41 14.21
C ASN A 94 10.01 28.49 13.57
N VAL A 95 10.19 28.45 12.26
CA VAL A 95 10.99 29.42 11.48
C VAL A 95 10.11 30.59 11.03
N ASP A 96 10.69 31.79 10.92
CA ASP A 96 9.99 32.99 10.44
C ASP A 96 9.30 32.75 9.07
N PRO A 97 7.98 33.01 8.95
CA PRO A 97 7.18 32.67 7.76
C PRO A 97 7.55 33.49 6.51
N THR A 98 8.38 34.52 6.66
CA THR A 98 9.04 35.23 5.55
C THR A 98 10.03 34.34 4.78
N THR A 99 10.47 33.22 5.37
CA THR A 99 11.53 32.36 4.85
C THR A 99 10.99 31.28 3.91
N ILE A 100 10.43 31.73 2.78
CA ILE A 100 9.81 30.90 1.73
C ILE A 100 10.54 29.56 1.45
N PRO A 101 11.87 29.48 1.25
CA PRO A 101 12.52 28.18 0.96
C PRO A 101 12.44 27.16 2.10
N LEU A 102 12.47 27.58 3.37
CA LEU A 102 12.29 26.66 4.50
C LEU A 102 10.82 26.20 4.63
N LEU A 103 9.85 27.05 4.26
CA LEU A 103 8.44 26.65 4.20
C LEU A 103 8.21 25.60 3.09
N ILE A 104 8.85 25.75 1.93
CA ILE A 104 8.85 24.75 0.86
C ILE A 104 9.45 23.43 1.35
N CYS A 105 10.61 23.48 2.03
CA CYS A 105 11.26 22.30 2.62
C CYS A 105 10.35 21.59 3.64
N GLY A 106 9.72 22.35 4.54
CA GLY A 106 8.76 21.82 5.50
C GLY A 106 7.54 21.17 4.83
N SER A 107 7.01 21.76 3.75
CA SER A 107 5.89 21.21 3.02
C SER A 107 6.22 19.87 2.33
N GLY A 108 7.42 19.74 1.75
CA GLY A 108 7.90 18.48 1.20
C GLY A 108 8.00 17.39 2.27
N ASN A 109 8.63 17.70 3.40
CA ASN A 109 8.78 16.75 4.52
C ASN A 109 7.42 16.29 5.08
N ILE A 110 6.38 17.12 5.05
CA ILE A 110 5.00 16.75 5.43
C ILE A 110 4.39 15.77 4.41
N VAL A 111 4.60 15.96 3.11
CA VAL A 111 4.13 15.00 2.09
C VAL A 111 4.87 13.66 2.23
N SER A 112 6.19 13.69 2.45
CA SER A 112 7.00 12.48 2.69
C SER A 112 6.57 11.75 3.96
N LEU A 113 6.22 12.47 5.03
CA LEU A 113 5.64 11.88 6.24
C LEU A 113 4.33 11.11 5.96
N VAL A 114 3.45 11.66 5.12
CA VAL A 114 2.22 10.97 4.69
C VAL A 114 2.52 9.73 3.84
N MET A 115 3.48 9.80 2.91
CA MET A 115 3.91 8.62 2.13
C MET A 115 4.49 7.52 3.01
N PHE A 116 5.29 7.88 4.02
CA PHE A 116 5.86 6.92 4.97
C PHE A 116 4.76 6.28 5.84
N LEU A 117 3.72 7.02 6.23
CA LEU A 117 2.55 6.44 6.92
C LEU A 117 1.76 5.47 6.02
N ILE A 118 1.58 5.79 4.73
CA ILE A 118 0.93 4.89 3.75
C ILE A 118 1.73 3.59 3.61
N TRP A 119 3.06 3.67 3.48
CA TRP A 119 3.93 2.49 3.43
C TRP A 119 3.91 1.68 4.73
N LEU A 120 3.87 2.32 5.90
CA LEU A 120 3.81 1.63 7.19
C LEU A 120 2.50 0.85 7.34
N LEU A 121 1.36 1.38 6.86
CA LEU A 121 0.09 0.66 6.81
C LEU A 121 0.10 -0.49 5.80
N TYR A 122 0.68 -0.27 4.61
CA TYR A 122 0.75 -1.27 3.53
C TYR A 122 1.66 -2.47 3.88
N PHE A 123 2.88 -2.23 4.38
CA PHE A 123 3.81 -3.29 4.77
C PHE A 123 3.51 -3.87 6.16
N GLY A 124 2.86 -3.11 7.05
CA GLY A 124 2.45 -3.58 8.38
C GLY A 124 1.14 -4.38 8.40
N GLY A 125 0.33 -4.28 7.34
CA GLY A 125 -0.89 -5.05 7.17
C GLY A 125 -0.65 -6.47 6.65
N ASP A 126 -1.32 -7.45 7.27
CA ASP A 126 -1.45 -8.79 6.70
C ASP A 126 -2.30 -8.76 5.40
N GLY A 127 -2.15 -9.76 4.53
CA GLY A 127 -2.78 -9.80 3.21
C GLY A 127 -4.31 -9.66 3.25
N GLY A 128 -4.95 -10.23 4.28
CA GLY A 128 -6.40 -10.12 4.50
C GLY A 128 -6.89 -8.79 5.09
N SER A 129 -6.01 -7.84 5.39
CA SER A 129 -6.37 -6.54 6.01
C SER A 129 -7.37 -5.75 5.15
N PRO A 130 -8.39 -5.07 5.72
CA PRO A 130 -9.30 -4.21 4.97
C PRO A 130 -8.61 -3.12 4.15
N ILE A 131 -7.43 -2.65 4.59
CA ILE A 131 -6.60 -1.68 3.86
C ILE A 131 -6.04 -2.31 2.57
N ASN A 132 -5.61 -3.57 2.64
CA ASN A 132 -5.07 -4.29 1.49
C ASN A 132 -6.21 -4.71 0.53
N GLN A 133 -7.38 -5.08 1.05
CA GLN A 133 -8.59 -5.27 0.23
C GLN A 133 -9.00 -3.99 -0.52
N PHE A 134 -8.93 -2.82 0.12
CA PHE A 134 -9.19 -1.53 -0.54
C PHE A 134 -8.16 -1.22 -1.64
N ILE A 135 -6.88 -1.55 -1.44
CA ILE A 135 -5.82 -1.35 -2.45
C ILE A 135 -5.97 -2.34 -3.62
N ASP A 136 -6.41 -3.57 -3.37
CA ASP A 136 -6.69 -4.55 -4.42
C ASP A 136 -7.91 -4.12 -5.25
N ALA A 137 -8.95 -3.57 -4.61
CA ALA A 137 -10.11 -2.97 -5.29
C ALA A 137 -9.80 -1.68 -6.09
N LEU A 138 -8.59 -1.09 -5.94
CA LEU A 138 -8.10 0.00 -6.79
C LEU A 138 -7.36 -0.50 -8.04
N LYS A 139 -7.14 -1.81 -8.18
CA LYS A 139 -6.70 -2.43 -9.43
C LYS A 139 -7.92 -2.52 -10.35
N PHE A 140 -8.06 -1.56 -11.27
CA PHE A 140 -9.10 -1.59 -12.29
C PHE A 140 -8.99 -2.86 -13.13
N ASP A 141 -9.88 -3.83 -12.87
CA ASP A 141 -9.90 -5.06 -13.66
C ASP A 141 -10.38 -4.74 -15.07
N THR A 142 -9.52 -4.99 -16.05
CA THR A 142 -9.82 -4.71 -17.47
C THR A 142 -10.59 -5.87 -18.12
N GLN A 143 -10.97 -6.91 -17.35
CA GLN A 143 -11.72 -8.08 -17.84
C GLN A 143 -13.26 -8.01 -17.66
N ASP A 144 -13.79 -6.93 -17.06
CA ASP A 144 -15.24 -6.74 -16.81
C ASP A 144 -16.15 -6.73 -18.06
N SER A 145 -15.58 -6.77 -19.27
CA SER A 145 -16.32 -6.83 -20.54
C SER A 145 -16.77 -8.24 -20.98
N GLU A 146 -16.19 -9.32 -20.44
CA GLU A 146 -16.59 -10.70 -20.80
C GLU A 146 -17.18 -11.50 -19.64
N GLN A 147 -16.67 -11.33 -18.40
CA GLN A 147 -17.06 -12.19 -17.27
C GLN A 147 -18.47 -11.89 -16.69
N SER A 148 -19.01 -10.68 -16.94
CA SER A 148 -20.39 -10.33 -16.58
C SER A 148 -21.45 -11.24 -17.22
N SER A 149 -21.14 -11.81 -18.39
CA SER A 149 -22.09 -12.64 -19.17
C SER A 149 -22.25 -14.07 -18.63
N SER A 150 -21.26 -14.60 -17.90
CA SER A 150 -21.31 -15.97 -17.39
C SER A 150 -22.04 -16.07 -16.04
N LEU A 151 -21.90 -15.07 -15.17
CA LEU A 151 -22.63 -15.01 -13.89
C LEU A 151 -24.15 -14.85 -14.07
N LEU A 152 -24.59 -14.05 -15.05
CA LEU A 152 -26.01 -13.90 -15.38
C LEU A 152 -26.63 -15.18 -15.98
N LEU A 153 -25.83 -16.11 -16.51
CA LEU A 153 -26.34 -17.39 -17.02
C LEU A 153 -26.53 -18.45 -15.92
N GLY A 154 -25.93 -18.25 -14.73
CA GLY A 154 -26.10 -19.16 -13.58
C GLY A 154 -27.32 -18.83 -12.71
N TYR A 155 -27.75 -17.57 -12.67
CA TYR A 155 -28.77 -17.08 -11.72
C TYR A 155 -30.21 -17.20 -12.26
N GLY A 156 -30.56 -18.34 -12.85
CA GLY A 156 -31.87 -18.55 -13.49
C GLY A 156 -32.29 -20.01 -13.70
N ALA A 157 -31.73 -20.95 -12.93
CA ALA A 157 -31.89 -22.39 -13.16
C ALA A 157 -32.18 -23.21 -11.87
N THR A 158 -32.66 -22.58 -10.81
CA THR A 158 -33.21 -23.24 -9.61
C THR A 158 -34.47 -22.52 -9.13
N ASP A 159 -35.28 -23.26 -8.38
CA ASP A 159 -36.47 -22.87 -7.61
C ASP A 159 -37.80 -22.76 -8.39
N ASN A 160 -38.62 -23.82 -8.22
CA ASN A 160 -40.08 -23.77 -8.05
C ASN A 160 -40.44 -24.98 -7.15
N ASP A 161 -41.19 -24.72 -6.08
CA ASP A 161 -41.19 -25.53 -4.84
C ASP A 161 -41.94 -26.88 -4.88
N GLU A 162 -41.58 -27.72 -3.89
CA GLU A 162 -42.31 -28.91 -3.45
C GLU A 162 -43.61 -28.54 -2.71
N SER A 163 -44.77 -29.09 -3.09
CA SER A 163 -46.00 -29.08 -2.26
C SER A 163 -47.06 -30.14 -2.67
N ASP A 164 -47.18 -31.19 -1.86
CA ASP A 164 -48.43 -31.88 -1.44
C ASP A 164 -49.49 -32.30 -2.51
N ASP A 165 -49.39 -33.54 -3.00
CA ASP A 165 -50.56 -34.40 -3.27
C ASP A 165 -50.24 -35.88 -2.95
N LYS A 166 -51.25 -36.76 -2.95
CA LYS A 166 -51.36 -37.87 -1.98
C LYS A 166 -51.22 -39.30 -2.51
N ASP A 167 -51.16 -40.18 -1.52
CA ASP A 167 -51.53 -41.59 -1.49
C ASP A 167 -50.50 -42.64 -2.01
N PRO A 168 -50.59 -43.90 -1.52
CA PRO A 168 -49.38 -44.68 -1.22
C PRO A 168 -49.19 -45.91 -2.13
N MET A 169 -48.03 -46.58 -2.00
CA MET A 169 -47.90 -48.03 -1.70
C MET A 169 -46.44 -48.52 -1.82
N HIS A 170 -46.13 -49.65 -1.15
CA HIS A 170 -44.91 -50.48 -1.28
C HIS A 170 -43.56 -49.86 -0.78
N GLN A 171 -42.64 -50.56 -0.10
CA GLN A 171 -42.71 -51.80 0.71
C GLN A 171 -41.46 -51.93 1.60
N CYS A 172 -41.52 -52.65 2.73
CA CYS A 172 -40.38 -53.03 3.58
C CYS A 172 -40.13 -54.56 3.50
N PRO A 173 -39.15 -55.17 4.22
CA PRO A 173 -37.84 -54.70 4.71
C PRO A 173 -36.71 -55.32 3.82
N TYR A 174 -35.50 -55.79 4.19
CA TYR A 174 -34.75 -56.06 5.44
C TYR A 174 -33.22 -56.14 5.14
N GLU A 175 -32.37 -56.07 6.18
CA GLU A 175 -31.08 -56.81 6.31
C GLU A 175 -30.77 -56.97 7.84
N LYS A 176 -29.83 -57.84 8.28
CA LYS A 176 -29.83 -58.40 9.66
C LYS A 176 -28.48 -58.52 10.41
N GLN A 177 -28.49 -58.03 11.67
CA GLN A 177 -27.72 -58.52 12.85
C GLN A 177 -26.17 -58.52 12.76
N PRO A 178 -25.43 -58.93 13.82
CA PRO A 178 -25.64 -58.85 15.28
C PRO A 178 -24.67 -57.80 15.91
N VAL A 179 -24.48 -57.61 17.22
CA VAL A 179 -24.74 -58.43 18.43
C VAL A 179 -25.34 -57.56 19.54
#